data_AF-A0A4Q3EG77-F1
#
_entry.id   AF-A0A4Q3EG77-F1
#
_cell.length_a   1.000
_cell.length_b   1.000
_cell.length_c   1.000
_cell.angle_alpha   90.00
_cell.angle_beta   90.00
_cell.angle_gamma   90.00
#
_symmetry.space_group_name_H-M   'P 1'
#
loop_
_entity.id
_entity.type
_entity.pdbx_description
1 polymer ?
#
loop_
_entity_poly.entity_id
_entity_poly.type
_entity_poly.pdbx_seq_one_letter_code
_entity_poly.pdbx_strand_id
1 'polypeptide(L)'
;EFLSRKASFPQKDSLYVDALEKVNRNFQNKPIAADALVLLAQFYQQKDSLVLAVADLQKAIKNYPESFGAKNAKLLLQHIKQQSLSAEIENVNLPDEPILAKLNYKNLQKANASVYQLSEKQLSDVRKLQQYNNGGNQINFNLKILTYLQKLQTVQQQQIVLPDPKDYHQHAVEFKIDPLKPGFYVLLLAGENWRDSSLVVLSGFQVTNLAYVSRSNVNQTMEIRTLNRKTGEPLKNVKIAIEQGTDLSYGSSDASGKYVFKPARNSSVQIALSVPGDAFIGNNDYFGGSFVSDNFSREQTILFTDRQLYRPGQTIYFKGLQIATQNNKSTIVKDKETEVELNDNNGKKLSSIKVKTNEFGTFSGSFVLPQTLLNGNVTIETDDGEINIKVEEYKRPTFQLVFDAVKEAYRPGDS
;
A
#
# COMPACT_ATOMS: atom_id res chain seq x y z
N GLU A 1 -6.54 -36.27 -2.51
CA GLU A 1 -6.48 -34.78 -2.50
C GLU A 1 -7.87 -34.15 -2.34
N PHE A 2 -8.83 -34.42 -3.23
CA PHE A 2 -10.22 -33.90 -3.14
C PHE A 2 -10.85 -34.07 -1.75
N LEU A 3 -10.79 -35.29 -1.19
CA LEU A 3 -11.35 -35.58 0.14
C LEU A 3 -10.66 -34.78 1.26
N SER A 4 -9.34 -34.61 1.21
CA SER A 4 -8.60 -33.78 2.19
C SER A 4 -9.02 -32.32 2.14
N ARG A 5 -9.22 -31.78 0.92
CA ARG A 5 -9.70 -30.39 0.71
C ARG A 5 -11.13 -30.17 1.20
N LYS A 6 -11.99 -31.20 1.20
CA LYS A 6 -13.39 -31.12 1.64
C LYS A 6 -13.61 -31.56 3.09
N ALA A 7 -12.64 -32.23 3.70
CA ALA A 7 -12.72 -32.68 5.08
C ALA A 7 -12.62 -31.53 6.08
N SER A 8 -13.47 -31.58 7.11
CA SER A 8 -13.55 -30.60 8.20
C SER A 8 -13.18 -31.19 9.57
N PHE A 9 -12.78 -32.46 9.65
CA PHE A 9 -12.44 -33.12 10.92
C PHE A 9 -10.95 -32.90 11.31
N PRO A 10 -10.61 -32.91 12.63
CA PRO A 10 -9.29 -32.49 13.13
C PRO A 10 -8.09 -33.29 12.59
N GLN A 11 -8.26 -34.59 12.33
CA GLN A 11 -7.16 -35.50 11.95
C GLN A 11 -6.90 -35.56 10.43
N LYS A 12 -7.57 -34.73 9.63
CA LYS A 12 -7.52 -34.81 8.17
C LYS A 12 -6.10 -34.69 7.60
N ASP A 13 -5.26 -33.88 8.24
CA ASP A 13 -3.89 -33.61 7.78
C ASP A 13 -3.01 -34.85 7.98
N SER A 14 -3.03 -35.44 9.18
CA SER A 14 -2.32 -36.69 9.47
C SER A 14 -2.76 -37.83 8.55
N LEU A 15 -4.08 -37.99 8.35
CA LEU A 15 -4.62 -39.02 7.47
C LEU A 15 -4.24 -38.80 6.00
N TYR A 16 -4.12 -37.54 5.56
CA TYR A 16 -3.68 -37.20 4.21
C TYR A 16 -2.20 -37.55 4.01
N VAL A 17 -1.33 -37.18 4.95
CA VAL A 17 0.09 -37.54 4.95
C VAL A 17 0.25 -39.06 4.93
N ASP A 18 -0.41 -39.78 5.86
CA ASP A 18 -0.37 -41.24 5.93
C ASP A 18 -0.79 -41.91 4.62
N ALA A 19 -1.82 -41.38 3.96
CA ALA A 19 -2.30 -41.90 2.68
C ALA A 19 -1.25 -41.73 1.58
N LEU A 20 -0.62 -40.56 1.47
CA LEU A 20 0.42 -40.31 0.47
C LEU A 20 1.68 -41.14 0.75
N GLU A 21 2.09 -41.27 2.01
CA GLU A 21 3.20 -42.15 2.39
C GLU A 21 2.93 -43.61 2.07
N LYS A 22 1.68 -44.08 2.26
CA LYS A 22 1.26 -45.43 1.85
C LYS A 22 1.34 -45.59 0.33
N VAL A 23 0.91 -44.61 -0.45
CA VAL A 23 1.04 -44.65 -1.93
C VAL A 23 2.52 -44.74 -2.32
N ASN A 24 3.38 -43.89 -1.76
CA ASN A 24 4.81 -43.94 -2.04
C ASN A 24 5.44 -45.29 -1.65
N ARG A 25 5.04 -45.90 -0.52
CA ARG A 25 5.52 -47.23 -0.08
C ARG A 25 5.02 -48.40 -0.93
N ASN A 26 3.73 -48.42 -1.26
CA ASN A 26 3.12 -49.55 -1.96
C ASN A 26 3.43 -49.56 -3.46
N PHE A 27 3.80 -48.42 -4.03
CA PHE A 27 4.04 -48.25 -5.45
C PHE A 27 5.47 -47.78 -5.75
N GLN A 28 6.46 -48.16 -4.93
CA GLN A 28 7.87 -47.74 -5.06
C GLN A 28 8.50 -48.01 -6.43
N ASN A 29 7.98 -48.98 -7.19
CA ASN A 29 8.49 -49.32 -8.53
C ASN A 29 7.68 -48.66 -9.66
N LYS A 30 6.72 -47.77 -9.35
CA LYS A 30 5.86 -47.12 -10.33
C LYS A 30 6.00 -45.59 -10.29
N PRO A 31 5.89 -44.90 -11.43
CA PRO A 31 6.00 -43.43 -11.49
C PRO A 31 5.05 -42.66 -10.57
N ILE A 32 3.88 -43.22 -10.23
CA ILE A 32 2.88 -42.59 -9.36
C ILE A 32 3.39 -42.32 -7.93
N ALA A 33 4.41 -43.05 -7.48
CA ALA A 33 5.04 -42.77 -6.19
C ALA A 33 5.76 -41.41 -6.18
N ALA A 34 6.24 -40.93 -7.33
CA ALA A 34 6.80 -39.58 -7.46
C ALA A 34 5.73 -38.50 -7.25
N ASP A 35 4.51 -38.69 -7.77
CA ASP A 35 3.41 -37.74 -7.60
C ASP A 35 2.99 -37.66 -6.12
N ALA A 36 2.99 -38.79 -5.41
CA ALA A 36 2.73 -38.82 -3.98
C ALA A 36 3.77 -38.01 -3.17
N LEU A 37 5.05 -38.11 -3.52
CA LEU A 37 6.13 -37.33 -2.91
C LEU A 37 6.01 -35.83 -3.21
N VAL A 38 5.59 -35.45 -4.43
CA VAL A 38 5.32 -34.04 -4.76
C VAL A 38 4.16 -33.49 -3.95
N LEU A 39 3.08 -34.25 -3.80
CA LEU A 39 1.93 -33.85 -2.98
C LEU A 39 2.30 -33.73 -1.49
N LEU A 40 3.15 -34.62 -0.96
CA LEU A 40 3.71 -34.51 0.39
C LEU A 40 4.52 -33.23 0.53
N ALA A 41 5.39 -32.94 -0.43
CA ALA A 41 6.19 -31.72 -0.40
C ALA A 41 5.34 -30.45 -0.45
N GLN A 42 4.29 -30.41 -1.27
CA GLN A 42 3.33 -29.30 -1.31
C GLN A 42 2.58 -29.15 0.01
N PHE A 43 2.19 -30.26 0.64
CA PHE A 43 1.59 -30.24 1.97
C PHE A 43 2.56 -29.67 3.00
N TYR A 44 3.81 -30.13 3.04
CA TYR A 44 4.83 -29.61 3.97
C TYR A 44 5.13 -28.13 3.70
N GLN A 45 5.12 -27.68 2.45
CA GLN A 45 5.26 -26.26 2.13
C GLN A 45 4.09 -25.44 2.70
N GLN A 46 2.85 -25.93 2.62
CA GLN A 46 1.69 -25.27 3.24
C GLN A 46 1.76 -25.25 4.77
N LYS A 47 2.53 -26.15 5.37
CA LYS A 47 2.79 -26.24 6.82
C LYS A 47 4.12 -25.60 7.23
N ASP A 48 4.70 -24.77 6.37
CA ASP A 48 5.96 -24.05 6.63
C ASP A 48 7.16 -24.99 6.97
N SER A 49 7.09 -26.23 6.47
CA SER A 49 8.08 -27.28 6.74
C SER A 49 8.97 -27.54 5.52
N LEU A 50 9.66 -26.51 5.04
CA LEU A 50 10.39 -26.53 3.76
C LEU A 50 11.52 -27.56 3.71
N VAL A 51 12.18 -27.88 4.83
CA VAL A 51 13.23 -28.92 4.88
C VAL A 51 12.65 -30.30 4.52
N LEU A 52 11.49 -30.64 5.06
CA LEU A 52 10.79 -31.89 4.73
C LEU A 52 10.32 -31.89 3.28
N ALA A 53 9.78 -30.75 2.80
CA ALA A 53 9.39 -30.60 1.41
C ALA A 53 10.57 -30.84 0.46
N VAL A 54 11.73 -30.24 0.73
CA VAL A 54 12.94 -30.43 -0.07
C VAL A 54 13.40 -31.89 -0.06
N ALA A 55 13.38 -32.55 1.09
CA ALA A 55 13.75 -33.95 1.20
C ALA A 55 12.88 -34.85 0.30
N ASP A 56 11.56 -34.64 0.30
CA ASP A 56 10.64 -35.44 -0.52
C ASP A 56 10.74 -35.13 -2.01
N LEU A 57 10.97 -33.87 -2.39
CA LEU A 57 11.25 -33.50 -3.78
C LEU A 57 12.54 -34.15 -4.28
N GLN A 58 13.59 -34.15 -3.47
CA GLN A 58 14.85 -34.81 -3.81
C GLN A 58 14.67 -36.33 -3.97
N LYS A 59 13.87 -36.98 -3.11
CA LYS A 59 13.52 -38.40 -3.27
C LYS A 59 12.79 -38.65 -4.59
N ALA A 60 11.81 -37.80 -4.94
CA ALA A 60 11.06 -37.94 -6.18
C ALA A 60 11.96 -37.86 -7.42
N ILE A 61 12.88 -36.87 -7.43
CA ILE A 61 13.84 -36.65 -8.53
C ILE A 61 14.82 -37.82 -8.65
N LYS A 62 15.35 -38.29 -7.53
CA LYS A 62 16.36 -39.36 -7.50
C LYS A 62 15.79 -40.70 -7.93
N ASN A 63 14.61 -41.06 -7.41
CA ASN A 63 14.08 -42.40 -7.58
C ASN A 63 13.25 -42.57 -8.86
N TYR A 64 12.73 -41.47 -9.43
CA TYR A 64 11.82 -41.51 -10.57
C TYR A 64 12.14 -40.47 -11.66
N PRO A 65 13.40 -40.34 -12.14
CA PRO A 65 13.89 -39.18 -12.90
C PRO A 65 13.09 -38.82 -14.16
N GLU A 66 12.49 -39.81 -14.82
CA GLU A 66 11.70 -39.64 -16.06
C GLU A 66 10.21 -39.38 -15.84
N SER A 67 9.73 -39.56 -14.60
CA SER A 67 8.31 -39.39 -14.25
C SER A 67 7.86 -37.93 -14.33
N PHE A 68 6.55 -37.72 -14.53
CA PHE A 68 5.95 -36.39 -14.46
C PHE A 68 6.13 -35.77 -13.06
N GLY A 69 5.93 -36.55 -12.00
CA GLY A 69 6.21 -36.14 -10.62
C GLY A 69 7.63 -35.64 -10.42
N ALA A 70 8.66 -36.31 -10.96
CA ALA A 70 10.03 -35.82 -10.87
C ALA A 70 10.27 -34.51 -11.64
N LYS A 71 9.62 -34.31 -12.80
CA LYS A 71 9.68 -33.04 -13.53
C LYS A 71 9.06 -31.90 -12.71
N ASN A 72 7.91 -32.13 -12.10
CA ASN A 72 7.28 -31.17 -11.18
C ASN A 72 8.14 -30.93 -9.93
N ALA A 73 8.75 -31.99 -9.40
CA ALA A 73 9.63 -31.89 -8.24
C ALA A 73 10.85 -31.02 -8.52
N LYS A 74 11.45 -31.12 -9.72
CA LYS A 74 12.56 -30.25 -10.15
C LYS A 74 12.15 -28.77 -10.15
N LEU A 75 10.99 -28.44 -10.71
CA LEU A 75 10.48 -27.08 -10.76
C LEU A 75 10.20 -26.52 -9.36
N LEU A 76 9.53 -27.29 -8.51
CA LEU A 76 9.23 -26.86 -7.14
C LEU A 76 10.49 -26.72 -6.29
N LEU A 77 11.44 -27.65 -6.43
CA LEU A 77 12.73 -27.58 -5.75
C LEU A 77 13.53 -26.34 -6.19
N GLN A 78 13.50 -26.00 -7.48
CA GLN A 78 14.13 -24.78 -8.00
C GLN A 78 13.52 -23.54 -7.36
N HIS A 79 12.20 -23.47 -7.21
CA HIS A 79 11.52 -22.35 -6.56
C HIS A 79 11.85 -22.25 -5.06
N ILE A 80 11.87 -23.37 -4.32
CA ILE A 80 12.22 -23.36 -2.89
C ILE A 80 13.67 -22.94 -2.68
N LYS A 81 14.58 -23.42 -3.54
CA LYS A 81 16.01 -23.10 -3.49
C LYS A 81 16.39 -21.78 -4.16
N GLN A 82 15.43 -21.09 -4.79
CA GLN A 82 15.69 -19.81 -5.42
C GLN A 82 16.28 -18.85 -4.37
N GLN A 83 17.38 -18.23 -4.74
CA GLN A 83 18.03 -17.22 -3.93
C GLN A 83 17.30 -15.90 -4.14
N SER A 84 17.22 -15.08 -3.08
CA SER A 84 16.68 -13.73 -3.18
C SER A 84 17.42 -12.79 -2.26
N LEU A 85 17.55 -11.55 -2.68
CA LEU A 85 18.18 -10.48 -1.91
C LEU A 85 17.33 -9.21 -2.03
N SER A 86 17.06 -8.56 -0.92
CA SER A 86 16.47 -7.22 -0.89
C SER A 86 17.06 -6.40 0.25
N ALA A 87 16.87 -5.08 0.18
CA ALA A 87 17.39 -4.14 1.16
C ALA A 87 16.35 -3.09 1.51
N GLU A 88 16.36 -2.69 2.78
CA GLU A 88 15.56 -1.62 3.34
C GLU A 88 16.52 -0.65 4.03
N ILE A 89 16.42 0.63 3.68
CA ILE A 89 17.20 1.72 4.27
C ILE A 89 16.31 2.96 4.29
N GLU A 90 16.45 3.78 5.32
CA GLU A 90 15.77 5.06 5.38
C GLU A 90 16.19 5.95 4.20
N ASN A 91 15.20 6.56 3.54
CA ASN A 91 15.45 7.41 2.38
C ASN A 91 16.29 8.65 2.73
N VAL A 92 16.23 9.08 3.99
CA VAL A 92 17.00 10.22 4.51
C VAL A 92 17.57 9.88 5.87
N ASN A 93 18.89 10.01 6.00
CA ASN A 93 19.64 9.73 7.22
C ASN A 93 20.33 10.98 7.76
N LEU A 94 20.67 10.96 9.05
CA LEU A 94 21.38 12.06 9.70
C LEU A 94 22.87 12.06 9.32
N PRO A 95 23.47 13.24 9.04
CA PRO A 95 24.91 13.36 8.83
C PRO A 95 25.71 12.97 10.05
N ASP A 96 26.90 12.40 9.82
CA ASP A 96 27.88 12.08 10.84
C ASP A 96 27.39 11.09 11.94
N GLU A 97 26.33 10.33 11.64
CA GLU A 97 25.80 9.26 12.50
C GLU A 97 25.80 7.90 11.77
N PRO A 98 25.94 6.78 12.49
CA PRO A 98 25.82 5.45 11.91
C PRO A 98 24.44 5.25 11.27
N ILE A 99 24.43 4.64 10.09
CA ILE A 99 23.20 4.37 9.33
C ILE A 99 22.89 2.88 9.44
N LEU A 100 21.67 2.55 9.83
CA LEU A 100 21.18 1.17 9.90
C LEU A 100 20.52 0.79 8.58
N ALA A 101 20.93 -0.33 8.01
CA ALA A 101 20.29 -0.92 6.84
C ALA A 101 19.89 -2.37 7.15
N LYS A 102 18.73 -2.79 6.65
CA LYS A 102 18.21 -4.14 6.79
C LYS A 102 18.34 -4.87 5.46
N LEU A 103 18.87 -6.08 5.51
CA LEU A 103 19.07 -6.96 4.36
C LEU A 103 18.17 -8.18 4.55
N ASN A 104 17.21 -8.38 3.65
CA ASN A 104 16.45 -9.62 3.60
C ASN A 104 17.08 -10.56 2.57
N TYR A 105 17.21 -11.83 2.92
CA TYR A 105 17.86 -12.82 2.08
C TYR A 105 17.23 -14.19 2.20
N LYS A 106 17.43 -15.01 1.17
CA LYS A 106 17.05 -16.41 1.16
C LYS A 106 18.12 -17.23 0.44
N ASN A 107 18.51 -18.36 1.03
CA ASN A 107 19.48 -19.31 0.46
C ASN A 107 20.82 -18.67 0.06
N LEU A 108 21.28 -17.66 0.80
CA LEU A 108 22.52 -16.92 0.56
C LEU A 108 23.38 -16.93 1.82
N GLN A 109 24.69 -17.07 1.65
CA GLN A 109 25.66 -17.10 2.75
C GLN A 109 26.46 -15.80 2.86
N LYS A 110 26.52 -15.02 1.79
CA LYS A 110 27.29 -13.78 1.71
C LYS A 110 26.62 -12.77 0.79
N ALA A 111 26.76 -11.50 1.12
CA ALA A 111 26.47 -10.38 0.24
C ALA A 111 27.56 -9.31 0.40
N ASN A 112 27.83 -8.56 -0.66
CA ASN A 112 28.74 -7.42 -0.62
C ASN A 112 27.91 -6.13 -0.68
N ALA A 113 28.19 -5.21 0.25
CA ALA A 113 27.62 -3.87 0.28
C ALA A 113 28.66 -2.86 -0.18
N SER A 114 28.30 -2.03 -1.16
CA SER A 114 29.11 -0.94 -1.68
C SER A 114 28.30 0.35 -1.62
N VAL A 115 28.86 1.40 -1.03
CA VAL A 115 28.23 2.72 -0.95
C VAL A 115 28.92 3.67 -1.91
N TYR A 116 28.14 4.32 -2.77
CA TYR A 116 28.61 5.33 -3.72
C TYR A 116 28.07 6.69 -3.32
N GLN A 117 28.92 7.71 -3.27
CA GLN A 117 28.48 9.10 -3.19
C GLN A 117 28.33 9.66 -4.61
N LEU A 118 27.24 10.35 -4.87
CA LEU A 118 26.97 10.97 -6.17
C LEU A 118 27.13 12.49 -6.09
N SER A 119 27.90 13.04 -7.02
CA SER A 119 27.84 14.47 -7.35
C SER A 119 26.52 14.81 -8.04
N GLU A 120 26.15 16.09 -8.10
CA GLU A 120 24.92 16.55 -8.78
C GLU A 120 24.81 16.05 -10.23
N LYS A 121 25.93 16.09 -10.97
CA LYS A 121 26.01 15.56 -12.34
C LYS A 121 25.75 14.05 -12.37
N GLN A 122 26.39 13.29 -11.47
CA GLN A 122 26.21 11.84 -11.41
C GLN A 122 24.79 11.45 -11.01
N LEU A 123 24.18 12.18 -10.08
CA LEU A 123 22.78 12.01 -9.72
C LEU A 123 21.85 12.27 -10.93
N SER A 124 22.11 13.35 -11.69
CA SER A 124 21.37 13.65 -12.92
C SER A 124 21.52 12.53 -13.95
N ASP A 125 22.73 12.02 -14.16
CA ASP A 125 23.00 10.92 -15.09
C ASP A 125 22.25 9.65 -14.68
N VAL A 126 22.29 9.27 -13.40
CA VAL A 126 21.54 8.11 -12.86
C VAL A 126 20.04 8.27 -13.07
N ARG A 127 19.48 9.45 -12.77
CA ARG A 127 18.05 9.74 -12.99
C ARG A 127 17.65 9.61 -14.46
N LYS A 128 18.48 10.08 -15.39
CA LYS A 128 18.24 9.92 -16.85
C LYS A 128 18.26 8.45 -17.28
N LEU A 129 19.15 7.65 -16.71
CA LEU A 129 19.26 6.22 -17.00
C LEU A 129 18.06 5.40 -16.47
N GLN A 130 17.38 5.90 -15.44
CA GLN A 130 16.24 5.22 -14.83
C GLN A 130 14.96 5.24 -15.70
N GLN A 131 14.92 6.11 -16.72
CA GLN A 131 13.85 6.18 -17.75
C GLN A 131 12.41 6.33 -17.23
N TYR A 132 12.22 6.64 -15.94
CA TYR A 132 10.91 6.82 -15.31
C TYR A 132 10.90 8.09 -14.43
N ASN A 133 9.99 9.01 -14.74
CA ASN A 133 9.69 10.23 -13.97
C ASN A 133 8.81 9.93 -12.75
N ASN A 134 9.17 8.93 -11.94
CA ASN A 134 8.58 8.83 -10.60
C ASN A 134 9.46 9.70 -9.70
N GLY A 135 9.00 10.89 -9.35
CA GLY A 135 9.73 11.93 -8.58
C GLY A 135 10.06 11.54 -7.13
N GLY A 136 10.48 10.29 -6.90
CA GLY A 136 10.98 9.79 -5.62
C GLY A 136 12.45 9.41 -5.71
N ASN A 137 13.08 9.21 -4.56
CA ASN A 137 14.49 8.82 -4.44
C ASN A 137 14.77 7.32 -4.65
N GLN A 138 13.74 6.54 -5.03
CA GLN A 138 13.90 5.11 -5.30
C GLN A 138 14.74 4.90 -6.57
N ILE A 139 15.84 4.17 -6.44
CA ILE A 139 16.68 3.73 -7.56
C ILE A 139 16.41 2.24 -7.78
N ASN A 140 15.74 1.90 -8.88
CA ASN A 140 15.49 0.49 -9.22
C ASN A 140 16.68 -0.14 -9.92
N PHE A 141 16.77 -1.48 -9.86
CA PHE A 141 17.77 -2.22 -10.62
C PHE A 141 17.67 -1.91 -12.11
N ASN A 142 18.79 -1.48 -12.68
CA ASN A 142 18.95 -1.25 -14.11
C ASN A 142 20.41 -1.53 -14.47
N LEU A 143 20.66 -2.39 -15.47
CA LEU A 143 22.01 -2.77 -15.89
C LEU A 143 22.88 -1.57 -16.29
N LYS A 144 22.29 -0.52 -16.87
CA LYS A 144 23.03 0.71 -17.22
C LYS A 144 23.44 1.49 -15.97
N ILE A 145 22.56 1.59 -14.97
CA ILE A 145 22.87 2.24 -13.68
C ILE A 145 23.96 1.45 -12.96
N LEU A 146 23.84 0.12 -12.89
CA LEU A 146 24.85 -0.74 -12.30
C LEU A 146 26.23 -0.54 -12.96
N THR A 147 26.28 -0.58 -14.30
CA THR A 147 27.51 -0.38 -15.07
C THR A 147 28.08 1.04 -14.88
N TYR A 148 27.22 2.05 -14.68
CA TYR A 148 27.64 3.40 -14.39
C TYR A 148 28.27 3.52 -13.00
N LEU A 149 27.59 2.99 -11.96
CA LEU A 149 28.06 3.01 -10.58
C LEU A 149 29.38 2.25 -10.42
N GLN A 150 29.55 1.11 -11.10
CA GLN A 150 30.79 0.32 -11.06
C GLN A 150 32.03 1.06 -11.58
N LYS A 151 31.86 2.16 -12.33
CA LYS A 151 32.97 3.04 -12.77
C LYS A 151 33.34 4.09 -11.73
N LEU A 152 32.51 4.28 -10.71
CA LEU A 152 32.73 5.26 -9.65
C LEU A 152 33.53 4.64 -8.50
N GLN A 153 34.21 5.50 -7.75
CA GLN A 153 34.83 5.11 -6.51
C GLN A 153 33.78 4.99 -5.40
N THR A 154 33.80 3.87 -4.69
CA THR A 154 32.98 3.67 -3.48
C THR A 154 33.56 4.44 -2.30
N VAL A 155 32.70 4.97 -1.44
CA VAL A 155 33.12 5.60 -0.18
C VAL A 155 33.21 4.60 0.97
N GLN A 156 32.45 3.50 0.90
CA GLN A 156 32.52 2.39 1.85
C GLN A 156 32.25 1.06 1.13
N GLN A 157 32.88 0.00 1.59
CA GLN A 157 32.63 -1.37 1.15
C GLN A 157 32.73 -2.32 2.34
N GLN A 158 31.83 -3.30 2.40
CA GLN A 158 31.91 -4.37 3.39
C GLN A 158 31.29 -5.66 2.85
N GLN A 159 31.81 -6.79 3.31
CA GLN A 159 31.21 -8.09 3.10
C GLN A 159 30.36 -8.47 4.31
N ILE A 160 29.12 -8.85 4.05
CA ILE A 160 28.14 -9.27 5.05
C ILE A 160 28.09 -10.79 5.02
N VAL A 161 28.42 -11.42 6.14
CA VAL A 161 28.24 -12.86 6.34
C VAL A 161 26.81 -13.11 6.81
N LEU A 162 26.07 -13.92 6.06
CA LEU A 162 24.66 -14.18 6.30
C LEU A 162 24.51 -15.54 6.99
N PRO A 163 23.81 -15.61 8.14
CA PRO A 163 23.47 -16.88 8.78
C PRO A 163 22.69 -17.80 7.83
N ASP A 164 23.12 -19.06 7.72
CA ASP A 164 22.45 -20.07 6.87
C ASP A 164 21.93 -21.22 7.73
N PRO A 165 20.71 -21.10 8.29
CA PRO A 165 20.09 -22.19 9.07
C PRO A 165 19.68 -23.38 8.19
N LYS A 166 19.81 -23.28 6.85
CA LYS A 166 19.44 -24.32 5.88
C LYS A 166 17.98 -24.74 5.94
N ASP A 167 17.10 -23.83 6.36
CA ASP A 167 15.66 -24.05 6.47
C ASP A 167 14.89 -23.64 5.20
N TYR A 168 15.57 -23.03 4.22
CA TYR A 168 14.99 -22.48 2.99
C TYR A 168 13.98 -21.34 3.19
N HIS A 169 13.92 -20.76 4.38
CA HIS A 169 13.08 -19.61 4.68
C HIS A 169 13.80 -18.31 4.30
N GLN A 170 13.01 -17.24 4.21
CA GLN A 170 13.58 -15.90 4.12
C GLN A 170 13.96 -15.43 5.52
N HIS A 171 15.17 -14.87 5.62
CA HIS A 171 15.74 -14.32 6.84
C HIS A 171 16.10 -12.85 6.64
N ALA A 172 16.38 -12.15 7.73
CA ALA A 172 16.87 -10.79 7.69
C ALA A 172 18.03 -10.60 8.66
N VAL A 173 18.97 -9.75 8.27
CA VAL A 173 20.01 -9.21 9.16
C VAL A 173 20.03 -7.69 9.04
N GLU A 174 20.46 -7.04 10.09
CA GLU A 174 20.78 -5.62 10.07
C GLU A 174 22.29 -5.43 9.98
N PHE A 175 22.72 -4.43 9.23
CA PHE A 175 24.12 -4.07 9.11
C PHE A 175 24.30 -2.56 9.20
N LYS A 176 25.47 -2.16 9.69
CA LYS A 176 25.83 -0.76 9.91
C LYS A 176 26.56 -0.23 8.69
N ILE A 177 26.15 0.94 8.21
CA ILE A 177 26.93 1.80 7.32
C ILE A 177 27.56 2.89 8.20
N ASP A 178 28.87 3.09 8.09
CA ASP A 178 29.58 4.05 8.93
C ASP A 178 29.13 5.49 8.62
N PRO A 179 29.31 6.45 9.54
CA PRO A 179 28.92 7.84 9.35
C PRO A 179 29.31 8.43 8.00
N LEU A 180 28.35 9.10 7.35
CA LEU A 180 28.51 9.77 6.06
C LEU A 180 28.31 11.27 6.19
N LYS A 181 28.96 12.03 5.30
CA LYS A 181 28.76 13.47 5.16
C LYS A 181 27.46 13.78 4.40
N PRO A 182 26.96 15.02 4.44
CA PRO A 182 25.79 15.36 3.66
C PRO A 182 25.97 15.09 2.17
N GLY A 183 24.92 14.57 1.52
CA GLY A 183 24.94 14.26 0.09
C GLY A 183 23.98 13.16 -0.33
N PHE A 184 24.06 12.79 -1.61
CA PHE A 184 23.28 11.73 -2.23
C PHE A 184 24.12 10.48 -2.36
N TYR A 185 23.53 9.34 -2.01
CA TYR A 185 24.21 8.07 -1.97
C TYR A 185 23.40 6.97 -2.63
N VAL A 186 24.11 5.94 -3.11
CA VAL A 186 23.52 4.68 -3.56
C VAL A 186 24.19 3.54 -2.81
N LEU A 187 23.39 2.73 -2.14
CA LEU A 187 23.78 1.43 -1.64
C LEU A 187 23.58 0.40 -2.76
N LEU A 188 24.66 -0.28 -3.13
CA LEU A 188 24.65 -1.47 -3.97
C LEU A 188 24.85 -2.69 -3.08
N LEU A 189 23.88 -3.59 -3.07
CA LEU A 189 24.00 -4.91 -2.46
C LEU A 189 24.05 -5.95 -3.57
N ALA A 190 25.05 -6.83 -3.52
CA ALA A 190 25.23 -7.89 -4.49
C ALA A 190 25.54 -9.23 -3.83
N GLY A 191 24.79 -10.27 -4.20
CA GLY A 191 25.16 -11.66 -3.92
C GLY A 191 26.37 -12.10 -4.75
N GLU A 192 26.78 -13.36 -4.61
CA GLU A 192 27.94 -13.92 -5.31
C GLU A 192 27.78 -13.92 -6.84
N ASN A 193 26.55 -14.16 -7.33
CA ASN A 193 26.22 -14.14 -8.75
C ASN A 193 25.60 -12.81 -9.18
N TRP A 194 26.44 -11.81 -9.41
CA TRP A 194 26.04 -10.45 -9.86
C TRP A 194 25.33 -10.41 -11.23
N ARG A 195 25.34 -11.50 -12.01
CA ARG A 195 24.60 -11.61 -13.28
C ARG A 195 23.12 -11.91 -13.08
N ASP A 196 22.75 -12.43 -11.91
CA ASP A 196 21.37 -12.61 -11.53
C ASP A 196 20.83 -11.30 -10.95
N SER A 197 19.92 -10.65 -11.68
CA SER A 197 19.33 -9.38 -11.25
C SER A 197 18.53 -9.50 -9.94
N SER A 198 18.08 -10.71 -9.56
CA SER A 198 17.41 -10.94 -8.27
C SER A 198 18.36 -10.93 -7.08
N LEU A 199 19.67 -10.94 -7.33
CA LEU A 199 20.74 -10.89 -6.34
C LEU A 199 21.50 -9.56 -6.36
N VAL A 200 20.95 -8.55 -7.04
CA VAL A 200 21.53 -7.20 -7.10
C VAL A 200 20.47 -6.18 -6.74
N VAL A 201 20.74 -5.41 -5.69
CA VAL A 201 19.83 -4.39 -5.16
C VAL A 201 20.53 -3.04 -5.23
N LEU A 202 19.81 -2.03 -5.71
CA LEU A 202 20.21 -0.63 -5.64
C LEU A 202 19.23 0.08 -4.71
N SER A 203 19.74 0.92 -3.81
CA SER A 203 18.92 1.74 -2.92
C SER A 203 19.50 3.14 -2.84
N GLY A 204 18.78 4.11 -3.38
CA GLY A 204 19.13 5.53 -3.28
C GLY A 204 18.71 6.10 -1.93
N PHE A 205 19.60 6.84 -1.29
CA PHE A 205 19.31 7.54 -0.04
C PHE A 205 20.07 8.86 0.05
N GLN A 206 19.65 9.72 0.95
CA GLN A 206 20.28 11.02 1.20
C GLN A 206 20.77 11.09 2.64
N VAL A 207 21.82 11.86 2.86
CA VAL A 207 22.32 12.20 4.19
C VAL A 207 22.22 13.71 4.30
N THR A 208 21.41 14.23 5.22
CA THR A 208 21.16 15.68 5.31
C THR A 208 20.52 16.06 6.64
N ASN A 209 20.90 17.23 7.17
CA ASN A 209 20.23 17.85 8.30
C ASN A 209 19.04 18.72 7.89
N LEU A 210 18.74 18.83 6.58
CA LEU A 210 17.63 19.62 6.09
C LEU A 210 16.33 18.80 6.08
N ALA A 211 15.26 19.43 6.53
CA ALA A 211 13.89 18.93 6.41
C ALA A 211 12.94 20.10 6.09
N TYR A 212 11.75 19.79 5.60
CA TYR A 212 10.65 20.75 5.56
C TYR A 212 9.34 20.09 5.97
N VAL A 213 8.42 20.92 6.44
CA VAL A 213 6.99 20.62 6.49
C VAL A 213 6.24 21.63 5.64
N SER A 214 5.13 21.21 5.03
CA SER A 214 4.32 22.05 4.14
C SER A 214 2.86 22.05 4.58
N ARG A 215 2.15 23.15 4.32
CA ARG A 215 0.70 23.25 4.52
C ARG A 215 0.06 24.20 3.51
N SER A 216 -1.18 23.92 3.16
CA SER A 216 -2.01 24.85 2.38
C SER A 216 -2.62 25.93 3.27
N ASN A 217 -2.58 27.17 2.80
CA ASN A 217 -3.24 28.31 3.43
C ASN A 217 -4.61 28.56 2.80
N VAL A 218 -5.49 29.24 3.55
CA VAL A 218 -6.87 29.59 3.12
C VAL A 218 -6.91 30.38 1.81
N ASN A 219 -5.88 31.18 1.52
CA ASN A 219 -5.75 31.98 0.30
C ASN A 219 -5.14 31.20 -0.89
N GLN A 220 -5.16 29.87 -0.86
CA GLN A 220 -4.61 28.99 -1.90
C GLN A 220 -3.09 29.16 -2.13
N THR A 221 -2.37 29.67 -1.11
CA THR A 221 -0.90 29.62 -1.09
C THR A 221 -0.41 28.42 -0.31
N MET A 222 0.83 28.01 -0.56
CA MET A 222 1.52 26.97 0.20
C MET A 222 2.56 27.62 1.09
N GLU A 223 2.50 27.32 2.38
CA GLU A 223 3.57 27.64 3.33
C GLU A 223 4.45 26.42 3.50
N ILE A 224 5.77 26.62 3.42
CA ILE A 224 6.77 25.65 3.84
C ILE A 224 7.55 26.20 5.03
N ARG A 225 7.98 25.29 5.91
CA ARG A 225 8.90 25.59 6.99
C ARG A 225 10.11 24.68 6.91
N THR A 226 11.28 25.27 6.69
CA THR A 226 12.55 24.57 6.65
C THR A 226 13.09 24.39 8.07
N LEU A 227 13.52 23.18 8.40
CA LEU A 227 13.87 22.77 9.76
C LEU A 227 15.20 22.01 9.76
N ASN A 228 15.89 22.03 10.91
CA ASN A 228 16.92 21.06 11.22
C ASN A 228 16.24 19.72 11.51
N ARG A 229 16.58 18.68 10.75
CA ARG A 229 15.98 17.35 10.82
C ARG A 229 16.14 16.70 12.21
N LYS A 230 17.23 17.00 12.92
CA LYS A 230 17.55 16.41 14.22
C LYS A 230 16.90 17.16 15.36
N THR A 231 16.99 18.49 15.37
CA THR A 231 16.52 19.33 16.49
C THR A 231 15.08 19.83 16.32
N GLY A 232 14.57 19.86 15.09
CA GLY A 232 13.29 20.47 14.74
C GLY A 232 13.32 22.00 14.70
N GLU A 233 14.47 22.63 14.93
CA GLU A 233 14.60 24.08 14.94
C GLU A 233 14.45 24.67 13.53
N PRO A 234 13.78 25.82 13.37
CA PRO A 234 13.67 26.47 12.07
C PRO A 234 15.02 26.95 11.52
N LEU A 235 15.23 26.74 10.22
CA LEU A 235 16.43 27.15 9.51
C LEU A 235 16.17 28.36 8.64
N LYS A 236 16.88 29.46 8.88
CA LYS A 236 16.82 30.68 8.07
C LYS A 236 17.75 30.62 6.86
N ASN A 237 17.44 31.41 5.82
CA ASN A 237 18.25 31.55 4.61
C ASN A 237 18.53 30.23 3.86
N VAL A 238 17.66 29.23 4.03
CA VAL A 238 17.72 27.99 3.25
C VAL A 238 17.22 28.31 1.85
N LYS A 239 18.03 28.02 0.83
CA LYS A 239 17.62 28.19 -0.57
C LYS A 239 16.60 27.11 -0.90
N ILE A 240 15.49 27.51 -1.51
CA ILE A 240 14.39 26.62 -1.87
C ILE A 240 14.23 26.68 -3.38
N ALA A 241 14.24 25.52 -4.03
CA ALA A 241 13.85 25.35 -5.42
C ALA A 241 12.55 24.54 -5.49
N ILE A 242 11.61 25.01 -6.30
CA ILE A 242 10.27 24.43 -6.43
C ILE A 242 10.05 24.13 -7.90
N GLU A 243 9.99 22.85 -8.22
CA GLU A 243 9.75 22.33 -9.56
C GLU A 243 8.28 21.89 -9.70
N GLN A 244 7.59 22.43 -10.70
CA GLN A 244 6.19 22.15 -11.02
C GLN A 244 6.06 21.86 -12.51
N GLY A 245 6.15 20.59 -12.91
CA GLY A 245 6.22 20.25 -14.33
C GLY A 245 7.49 20.82 -14.96
N THR A 246 7.36 21.76 -15.89
CA THR A 246 8.51 22.47 -16.50
C THR A 246 8.89 23.76 -15.80
N ASP A 247 8.04 24.23 -14.87
CA ASP A 247 8.25 25.50 -14.20
C ASP A 247 9.15 25.33 -12.99
N LEU A 248 10.15 26.18 -12.89
CA LEU A 248 11.11 26.20 -11.78
C LEU A 248 11.11 27.57 -11.13
N SER A 249 10.84 27.60 -9.83
CA SER A 249 10.84 28.84 -9.03
C SER A 249 11.75 28.71 -7.83
N TYR A 250 12.25 29.84 -7.35
CA TYR A 250 13.25 29.90 -6.29
C TYR A 250 12.82 30.82 -5.16
N GLY A 251 13.26 30.49 -3.96
CA GLY A 251 12.97 31.24 -2.75
C GLY A 251 14.07 31.09 -1.70
N SER A 252 13.88 31.76 -0.57
CA SER A 252 14.69 31.54 0.62
C SER A 252 13.84 31.66 1.87
N SER A 253 14.13 30.83 2.86
CA SER A 253 13.42 30.87 4.13
C SER A 253 13.74 32.12 4.94
N ASP A 254 12.73 32.68 5.60
CA ASP A 254 12.90 33.81 6.52
C ASP A 254 13.51 33.39 7.88
N ALA A 255 13.61 34.32 8.83
CA ALA A 255 14.16 34.07 10.17
C ALA A 255 13.41 32.97 10.97
N SER A 256 12.15 32.71 10.63
CA SER A 256 11.32 31.65 11.22
C SER A 256 11.34 30.35 10.41
N GLY A 257 12.22 30.26 9.41
CA GLY A 257 12.31 29.14 8.48
C GLY A 257 11.17 29.08 7.46
N LYS A 258 10.36 30.15 7.35
CA LYS A 258 9.16 30.15 6.53
C LYS A 258 9.44 30.64 5.11
N TYR A 259 8.78 30.01 4.13
CA TYR A 259 8.65 30.53 2.77
C TYR A 259 7.24 30.24 2.25
N VAL A 260 6.68 31.16 1.44
CA VAL A 260 5.32 31.04 0.91
C VAL A 260 5.35 31.20 -0.61
N PHE A 261 4.67 30.31 -1.32
CA PHE A 261 4.52 30.37 -2.76
C PHE A 261 3.09 30.02 -3.17
N LYS A 262 2.72 30.31 -4.42
CA LYS A 262 1.43 29.92 -4.98
C LYS A 262 1.65 28.75 -5.95
N PRO A 263 1.16 27.54 -5.65
CA PRO A 263 1.27 26.42 -6.58
C PRO A 263 0.35 26.63 -7.78
N ALA A 264 0.68 26.00 -8.91
CA ALA A 264 -0.27 25.83 -10.00
C ALA A 264 -1.45 24.96 -9.53
N ARG A 265 -2.63 25.12 -10.15
CA ARG A 265 -3.80 24.30 -9.81
C ARG A 265 -3.52 22.83 -10.14
N ASN A 266 -3.81 21.93 -9.19
CA ASN A 266 -3.68 20.47 -9.34
C ASN A 266 -2.27 20.03 -9.77
N SER A 267 -1.23 20.69 -9.25
CA SER A 267 0.16 20.38 -9.59
C SER A 267 0.80 19.43 -8.60
N SER A 268 1.64 18.54 -9.14
CA SER A 268 2.66 17.86 -8.37
C SER A 268 3.86 18.79 -8.24
N VAL A 269 4.42 18.88 -7.05
CA VAL A 269 5.51 19.81 -6.75
C VAL A 269 6.65 19.05 -6.09
N GLN A 270 7.87 19.20 -6.62
CA GLN A 270 9.08 18.75 -5.96
C GLN A 270 9.78 19.95 -5.32
N ILE A 271 10.16 19.80 -4.05
CA ILE A 271 10.84 20.83 -3.28
C ILE A 271 12.27 20.37 -2.99
N ALA A 272 13.25 21.18 -3.37
CA ALA A 272 14.64 20.98 -3.02
C ALA A 272 15.12 22.11 -2.10
N LEU A 273 15.90 21.73 -1.08
CA LEU A 273 16.52 22.64 -0.13
C LEU A 273 18.03 22.60 -0.30
N SER A 274 18.69 23.74 -0.15
CA SER A 274 20.16 23.78 -0.10
C SER A 274 20.70 24.87 0.83
N VAL A 275 21.81 24.52 1.47
CA VAL A 275 22.71 25.42 2.20
C VAL A 275 24.16 25.06 1.81
N PRO A 276 25.18 25.88 2.12
CA PRO A 276 26.56 25.49 1.82
C PRO A 276 26.93 24.14 2.45
N GLY A 277 27.23 23.15 1.59
CA GLY A 277 27.67 21.82 2.01
C GLY A 277 26.55 20.82 2.38
N ASP A 278 25.28 21.18 2.25
CA ASP A 278 24.15 20.26 2.51
C ASP A 278 22.99 20.54 1.54
N ALA A 279 22.35 19.49 1.06
CA ALA A 279 21.23 19.56 0.13
C ALA A 279 20.23 18.43 0.40
N PHE A 280 18.96 18.74 0.16
CA PHE A 280 17.87 17.79 0.28
C PHE A 280 16.95 17.91 -0.91
N ILE A 281 16.60 16.78 -1.54
CA ILE A 281 15.56 16.72 -2.56
C ILE A 281 14.37 15.93 -2.01
N GLY A 282 13.25 16.62 -1.84
CA GLY A 282 11.98 16.04 -1.44
C GLY A 282 11.36 15.14 -2.50
N ASN A 283 10.34 14.39 -2.09
CA ASN A 283 9.50 13.64 -3.03
C ASN A 283 8.55 14.59 -3.77
N ASN A 284 7.88 14.07 -4.79
CA ASN A 284 6.78 14.77 -5.44
C ASN A 284 5.56 14.80 -4.52
N ASP A 285 5.25 15.97 -3.98
CA ASP A 285 4.06 16.20 -3.17
C ASP A 285 2.90 16.63 -4.09
N TYR A 286 1.77 15.93 -4.02
CA TYR A 286 0.57 16.33 -4.75
C TYR A 286 -0.22 17.34 -3.93
N PHE A 287 -0.26 18.58 -4.40
CA PHE A 287 -1.09 19.62 -3.78
C PHE A 287 -2.39 19.74 -4.56
N GLY A 288 -3.41 19.02 -4.08
CA GLY A 288 -4.78 19.21 -4.54
C GLY A 288 -5.21 20.64 -4.25
N GLY A 289 -5.74 21.34 -5.26
CA GLY A 289 -6.32 22.66 -5.03
C GLY A 289 -7.36 22.57 -3.92
N SER A 290 -7.25 23.41 -2.90
CA SER A 290 -8.34 23.55 -1.94
C SER A 290 -9.56 24.03 -2.72
N PHE A 291 -10.65 23.25 -2.73
CA PHE A 291 -11.94 23.68 -3.24
C PHE A 291 -12.43 24.81 -2.34
N VAL A 292 -11.93 26.03 -2.54
CA VAL A 292 -12.69 27.21 -2.16
C VAL A 292 -13.88 27.16 -3.10
N SER A 293 -15.06 26.85 -2.55
CA SER A 293 -16.30 26.91 -3.31
C SER A 293 -16.33 28.25 -4.02
N ASP A 294 -16.36 28.23 -5.34
CA ASP A 294 -16.76 29.39 -6.11
C ASP A 294 -18.07 29.95 -5.50
N ASN A 295 -18.33 31.25 -5.64
CA ASN A 295 -19.48 31.97 -5.05
C ASN A 295 -20.89 31.41 -5.43
N PHE A 296 -20.98 30.25 -6.08
CA PHE A 296 -22.21 29.58 -6.42
C PHE A 296 -22.90 29.04 -5.17
N SER A 297 -24.20 29.31 -5.09
CA SER A 297 -25.08 28.67 -4.12
C SER A 297 -25.15 27.18 -4.46
N ARG A 298 -24.68 26.32 -3.55
CA ARG A 298 -24.83 24.87 -3.69
C ARG A 298 -26.11 24.44 -3.00
N GLU A 299 -27.08 23.98 -3.79
CA GLU A 299 -28.26 23.33 -3.25
C GLU A 299 -27.96 21.87 -2.90
N GLN A 300 -28.59 21.39 -1.84
CA GLN A 300 -28.49 20.02 -1.37
C GLN A 300 -29.81 19.59 -0.74
N THR A 301 -30.26 18.39 -1.07
CA THR A 301 -31.37 17.72 -0.40
C THR A 301 -30.83 16.74 0.63
N ILE A 302 -31.26 16.89 1.88
CA ILE A 302 -31.00 15.91 2.94
C ILE A 302 -32.24 15.03 3.06
N LEU A 303 -32.09 13.75 2.72
CA LEU A 303 -33.16 12.75 2.78
C LEU A 303 -33.07 11.95 4.08
N PHE A 304 -34.24 11.63 4.62
CA PHE A 304 -34.43 10.82 5.83
C PHE A 304 -35.48 9.76 5.57
N THR A 305 -35.32 8.60 6.20
CA THR A 305 -36.33 7.54 6.25
C THR A 305 -36.59 7.12 7.69
N ASP A 306 -37.73 6.51 7.97
CA ASP A 306 -38.03 6.00 9.33
C ASP A 306 -37.14 4.81 9.71
N ARG A 307 -36.65 4.06 8.70
CA ARG A 307 -35.78 2.89 8.85
C ARG A 307 -34.73 2.84 7.75
N GLN A 308 -33.62 2.18 8.03
CA GLN A 308 -32.58 1.86 7.03
C GLN A 308 -32.69 0.44 6.47
N LEU A 309 -33.67 -0.36 6.94
CA LEU A 309 -33.86 -1.77 6.57
C LEU A 309 -35.34 -2.11 6.37
N TYR A 310 -35.68 -2.60 5.17
CA TYR A 310 -37.03 -3.01 4.77
C TYR A 310 -37.03 -4.41 4.18
N ARG A 311 -38.23 -4.94 3.97
CA ARG A 311 -38.47 -6.17 3.20
C ARG A 311 -39.16 -5.84 1.88
N PRO A 312 -39.03 -6.69 0.84
CA PRO A 312 -39.84 -6.58 -0.36
C PRO A 312 -41.34 -6.46 -0.03
N GLY A 313 -42.07 -5.60 -0.75
CA GLY A 313 -43.49 -5.31 -0.48
C GLY A 313 -43.76 -4.25 0.59
N GLN A 314 -42.77 -3.81 1.36
CA GLN A 314 -42.98 -2.77 2.38
C GLN A 314 -43.01 -1.36 1.77
N THR A 315 -43.74 -0.47 2.43
CA THR A 315 -43.73 0.96 2.14
C THR A 315 -42.56 1.63 2.86
N ILE A 316 -41.73 2.33 2.11
CA ILE A 316 -40.71 3.25 2.63
C ILE A 316 -41.36 4.63 2.75
N TYR A 317 -41.29 5.22 3.94
CA TYR A 317 -41.64 6.63 4.15
C TYR A 317 -40.37 7.46 4.19
N PHE A 318 -40.39 8.61 3.53
CA PHE A 318 -39.24 9.50 3.50
C PHE A 318 -39.63 10.97 3.73
N LYS A 319 -38.66 11.74 4.19
CA LYS A 319 -38.71 13.20 4.34
C LYS A 319 -37.45 13.81 3.72
N GLY A 320 -37.61 14.89 2.96
CA GLY A 320 -36.50 15.68 2.44
C GLY A 320 -36.45 17.06 3.08
N LEU A 321 -35.24 17.59 3.27
CA LEU A 321 -34.95 18.98 3.63
C LEU A 321 -34.02 19.58 2.58
N GLN A 322 -34.52 20.58 1.86
CA GLN A 322 -33.78 21.30 0.84
C GLN A 322 -33.09 22.52 1.46
N ILE A 323 -31.75 22.55 1.35
CA ILE A 323 -30.92 23.67 1.78
C ILE A 323 -30.10 24.22 0.61
N ALA A 324 -29.77 25.50 0.68
CA ALA A 324 -28.82 26.18 -0.18
C ALA A 324 -27.67 26.69 0.69
N THR A 325 -26.42 26.44 0.30
CA THR A 325 -25.24 26.91 1.02
C THR A 325 -24.41 27.84 0.14
N GLN A 326 -24.16 29.05 0.66
CA GLN A 326 -23.30 30.04 0.04
C GLN A 326 -22.40 30.67 1.12
N ASN A 327 -21.09 30.75 0.87
CA ASN A 327 -20.13 31.35 1.81
C ASN A 327 -20.22 30.77 3.23
N ASN A 328 -20.34 29.45 3.35
CA ASN A 328 -20.53 28.71 4.61
C ASN A 328 -21.77 29.12 5.42
N LYS A 329 -22.77 29.75 4.79
CA LYS A 329 -24.08 30.03 5.37
C LYS A 329 -25.14 29.22 4.65
N SER A 330 -25.92 28.47 5.42
CA SER A 330 -27.00 27.64 4.88
C SER A 330 -28.36 28.33 5.09
N THR A 331 -29.20 28.30 4.06
CA THR A 331 -30.58 28.80 4.07
C THR A 331 -31.54 27.73 3.56
N ILE A 332 -32.78 27.73 4.04
CA ILE A 332 -33.84 26.84 3.55
C ILE A 332 -34.37 27.29 2.18
N VAL A 333 -34.69 26.33 1.32
CA VAL A 333 -35.25 26.59 -0.03
C VAL A 333 -36.73 26.21 -0.05
N LYS A 334 -37.60 27.22 -0.18
CA LYS A 334 -39.07 27.07 -0.16
C LYS A 334 -39.63 27.00 -1.57
N ASP A 335 -40.81 26.39 -1.73
CA ASP A 335 -41.58 26.34 -2.97
C ASP A 335 -40.85 25.75 -4.19
N LYS A 336 -39.80 24.96 -3.98
CA LYS A 336 -39.07 24.27 -5.05
C LYS A 336 -39.76 22.97 -5.41
N GLU A 337 -40.06 22.78 -6.68
CA GLU A 337 -40.49 21.50 -7.22
C GLU A 337 -39.27 20.61 -7.48
N THR A 338 -39.36 19.35 -7.08
CA THR A 338 -38.33 18.33 -7.33
C THR A 338 -38.98 16.97 -7.58
N GLU A 339 -38.30 16.11 -8.33
CA GLU A 339 -38.69 14.73 -8.51
C GLU A 339 -37.84 13.86 -7.59
N VAL A 340 -38.50 12.98 -6.85
CA VAL A 340 -37.85 11.99 -6.01
C VAL A 340 -37.98 10.65 -6.72
N GLU A 341 -36.86 9.96 -6.91
CA GLU A 341 -36.81 8.68 -7.60
C GLU A 341 -36.41 7.57 -6.62
N LEU A 342 -36.97 6.38 -6.83
CA LEU A 342 -36.56 5.15 -6.17
C LEU A 342 -35.88 4.25 -7.22
N ASN A 343 -34.62 3.90 -6.98
CA ASN A 343 -33.81 3.06 -7.86
C ASN A 343 -33.42 1.76 -7.18
N ASP A 344 -33.29 0.68 -7.97
CA ASP A 344 -32.73 -0.59 -7.50
C ASP A 344 -31.20 -0.56 -7.43
N ASN A 345 -30.60 -1.67 -6.98
CA ASN A 345 -29.16 -1.83 -6.81
C ASN A 345 -28.34 -1.69 -8.12
N ASN A 346 -28.99 -1.71 -9.29
CA ASN A 346 -28.36 -1.51 -10.59
C ASN A 346 -28.61 -0.11 -11.16
N GLY A 347 -29.20 0.80 -10.37
CA GLY A 347 -29.58 2.14 -10.81
C GLY A 347 -30.82 2.15 -11.71
N LYS A 348 -31.60 1.05 -11.74
CA LYS A 348 -32.84 1.02 -12.52
C LYS A 348 -33.97 1.66 -11.71
N LYS A 349 -34.65 2.63 -12.33
CA LYS A 349 -35.84 3.29 -11.79
C LYS A 349 -36.98 2.29 -11.53
N LEU A 350 -37.40 2.24 -10.26
CA LEU A 350 -38.55 1.47 -9.78
C LEU A 350 -39.81 2.33 -9.72
N SER A 351 -39.70 3.58 -9.26
CA SER A 351 -40.81 4.52 -9.12
C SER A 351 -40.30 5.96 -9.00
N SER A 352 -41.16 6.95 -9.23
CA SER A 352 -40.85 8.35 -8.92
C SER A 352 -42.09 9.10 -8.47
N ILE A 353 -41.90 10.17 -7.69
CA ILE A 353 -42.95 11.11 -7.29
C ILE A 353 -42.47 12.55 -7.40
N LYS A 354 -43.34 13.46 -7.84
CA LYS A 354 -43.07 14.89 -7.80
C LYS A 354 -43.53 15.48 -6.48
N VAL A 355 -42.67 16.29 -5.86
CA VAL A 355 -42.92 16.94 -4.57
C VAL A 355 -42.55 18.41 -4.64
N LYS A 356 -43.08 19.21 -3.71
CA LYS A 356 -42.77 20.63 -3.58
C LYS A 356 -42.38 20.95 -2.13
N THR A 357 -41.32 21.73 -1.93
CA THR A 357 -40.88 22.13 -0.58
C THR A 357 -41.86 23.11 0.06
N ASN A 358 -42.13 22.93 1.35
CA ASN A 358 -42.99 23.83 2.13
C ASN A 358 -42.23 25.06 2.68
N GLU A 359 -42.89 25.84 3.53
CA GLU A 359 -42.33 27.04 4.15
C GLU A 359 -41.09 26.80 5.04
N PHE A 360 -40.82 25.56 5.40
CA PHE A 360 -39.64 25.11 6.16
C PHE A 360 -38.58 24.45 5.28
N GLY A 361 -38.76 24.47 3.95
CA GLY A 361 -37.87 23.82 2.99
C GLY A 361 -37.96 22.30 2.98
N THR A 362 -39.05 21.72 3.48
CA THR A 362 -39.20 20.26 3.58
C THR A 362 -40.28 19.70 2.68
N PHE A 363 -40.15 18.43 2.30
CA PHE A 363 -41.17 17.63 1.63
C PHE A 363 -41.21 16.21 2.22
N SER A 364 -42.26 15.46 1.94
CA SER A 364 -42.38 14.06 2.37
C SER A 364 -43.14 13.23 1.36
N GLY A 365 -42.87 11.93 1.33
CA GLY A 365 -43.54 10.99 0.44
C GLY A 365 -43.33 9.54 0.86
N SER A 366 -43.76 8.63 -0.01
CA SER A 366 -43.58 7.20 0.23
C SER A 366 -43.49 6.41 -1.05
N PHE A 367 -42.73 5.32 -1.02
CA PHE A 367 -42.66 4.34 -2.10
C PHE A 367 -43.03 2.95 -1.60
N VAL A 368 -43.73 2.17 -2.42
CA VAL A 368 -44.00 0.75 -2.14
C VAL A 368 -42.94 -0.08 -2.86
N LEU A 369 -42.15 -0.85 -2.12
CA LEU A 369 -41.17 -1.77 -2.70
C LEU A 369 -41.88 -2.89 -3.47
N PRO A 370 -41.49 -3.23 -4.70
CA PRO A 370 -42.02 -4.39 -5.40
C PRO A 370 -41.80 -5.67 -4.60
N GLN A 371 -42.77 -6.58 -4.59
CA GLN A 371 -42.62 -7.89 -3.91
C GLN A 371 -41.58 -8.79 -4.58
N THR A 372 -41.35 -8.61 -5.88
CA THR A 372 -40.38 -9.38 -6.67
C THR A 372 -38.99 -8.73 -6.67
N LEU A 373 -38.75 -7.72 -5.83
CA LEU A 373 -37.47 -7.04 -5.75
C LEU A 373 -36.41 -7.96 -5.13
N LEU A 374 -35.24 -8.04 -5.77
CA LEU A 374 -34.09 -8.77 -5.23
C LEU A 374 -33.56 -8.06 -3.97
N ASN A 375 -33.08 -8.84 -2.99
CA ASN A 375 -32.41 -8.31 -1.82
C ASN A 375 -31.14 -7.53 -2.24
N GLY A 376 -30.87 -6.43 -1.55
CA GLY A 376 -29.78 -5.53 -1.89
C GLY A 376 -30.07 -4.10 -1.42
N ASN A 377 -29.35 -3.13 -2.00
CA ASN A 377 -29.60 -1.72 -1.71
C ASN A 377 -30.62 -1.16 -2.71
N VAL A 378 -31.46 -0.27 -2.22
CA VAL A 378 -32.24 0.66 -3.04
C VAL A 378 -31.86 2.08 -2.67
N THR A 379 -31.93 2.97 -3.64
CA THR A 379 -31.58 4.38 -3.45
C THR A 379 -32.81 5.24 -3.65
N ILE A 380 -33.07 6.14 -2.71
CA ILE A 380 -33.98 7.27 -2.94
C ILE A 380 -33.11 8.47 -3.27
N GLU A 381 -33.35 9.11 -4.41
CA GLU A 381 -32.55 10.24 -4.88
C GLU A 381 -33.40 11.41 -5.41
N THR A 382 -32.80 12.59 -5.37
CA THR A 382 -33.20 13.82 -6.05
C THR A 382 -32.00 14.31 -6.86
N ASP A 383 -32.17 15.42 -7.60
CA ASP A 383 -31.07 16.03 -8.38
C ASP A 383 -29.81 16.39 -7.55
N ASP A 384 -29.97 16.55 -6.23
CA ASP A 384 -28.99 17.14 -5.32
C ASP A 384 -28.93 16.44 -3.95
N GLY A 385 -29.41 15.19 -3.86
CA GLY A 385 -29.36 14.40 -2.63
C GLY A 385 -29.74 12.93 -2.85
N GLU A 386 -29.15 12.04 -2.05
CA GLU A 386 -29.48 10.61 -2.09
C GLU A 386 -29.47 10.00 -0.68
N ILE A 387 -30.21 8.91 -0.50
CA ILE A 387 -30.13 8.04 0.67
C ILE A 387 -30.22 6.57 0.24
N ASN A 388 -29.30 5.77 0.76
CA ASN A 388 -29.24 4.33 0.54
C ASN A 388 -30.01 3.59 1.64
N ILE A 389 -30.78 2.59 1.23
CA ILE A 389 -31.66 1.81 2.10
C ILE A 389 -31.45 0.33 1.78
N LYS A 390 -31.41 -0.51 2.81
CA LYS A 390 -31.22 -1.95 2.64
C LYS A 390 -32.57 -2.68 2.54
N VAL A 391 -32.69 -3.59 1.59
CA VAL A 391 -33.84 -4.48 1.42
C VAL A 391 -33.39 -5.92 1.61
N GLU A 392 -33.91 -6.57 2.65
CA GLU A 392 -33.52 -7.93 3.02
C GLU A 392 -34.72 -8.71 3.57
N GLU A 393 -34.66 -10.04 3.45
CA GLU A 393 -35.54 -10.93 4.18
C GLU A 393 -35.02 -11.19 5.60
N TYR A 394 -35.46 -10.38 6.57
CA TYR A 394 -35.08 -10.55 7.97
C TYR A 394 -36.30 -10.89 8.83
N LYS A 395 -36.13 -11.70 9.89
CA LYS A 395 -37.11 -11.79 10.98
C LYS A 395 -36.70 -10.83 12.10
N ARG A 396 -37.67 -10.16 12.73
CA ARG A 396 -37.38 -9.32 13.89
C ARG A 396 -36.85 -10.23 15.00
N PRO A 397 -35.67 -9.96 15.58
CA PRO A 397 -35.20 -10.70 16.73
C PRO A 397 -36.23 -10.62 17.86
N THR A 398 -36.51 -11.74 18.52
CA THR A 398 -37.39 -11.82 19.69
C THR A 398 -36.62 -11.81 21.01
N PHE A 399 -35.30 -11.70 20.94
CA PHE A 399 -34.38 -11.68 22.07
C PHE A 399 -33.27 -10.66 21.82
N GLN A 400 -32.66 -10.20 22.91
CA GLN A 400 -31.51 -9.29 22.88
C GLN A 400 -30.31 -10.01 23.50
N LEU A 401 -29.18 -9.99 22.81
CA LEU A 401 -27.89 -10.38 23.38
C LEU A 401 -27.18 -9.09 23.80
N VAL A 402 -26.84 -9.00 25.09
CA VAL A 402 -26.04 -7.90 25.63
C VAL A 402 -24.70 -8.48 26.02
N PHE A 403 -23.63 -7.92 25.49
CA PHE A 403 -22.27 -8.22 25.91
C PHE A 403 -21.83 -7.13 26.88
N ASP A 404 -21.22 -7.53 27.99
CA ASP A 404 -20.61 -6.58 28.90
C ASP A 404 -19.48 -5.84 28.19
N ALA A 405 -19.42 -4.51 28.38
CA ALA A 405 -18.35 -3.71 27.85
C ALA A 405 -17.02 -4.17 28.45
N VAL A 406 -16.00 -4.33 27.61
CA VAL A 406 -14.64 -4.63 28.04
C VAL A 406 -14.12 -3.44 28.84
N LYS A 407 -13.99 -3.60 30.16
CA LYS A 407 -13.64 -2.52 31.09
C LYS A 407 -12.13 -2.25 31.14
N GLU A 408 -11.31 -3.18 30.67
CA GLU A 408 -9.85 -3.11 30.73
C GLU A 408 -9.23 -3.61 29.42
N ALA A 409 -8.09 -3.03 29.03
CA ALA A 409 -7.38 -3.48 27.84
C ALA A 409 -6.76 -4.86 28.07
N TYR A 410 -7.05 -5.81 27.17
CA TYR A 410 -6.44 -7.15 27.18
C TYR A 410 -4.93 -7.07 26.98
N ARG A 411 -4.19 -7.88 27.75
CA ARG A 411 -2.76 -8.10 27.61
C ARG A 411 -2.49 -9.41 26.87
N PRO A 412 -1.32 -9.57 26.23
CA PRO A 412 -0.92 -10.85 25.65
C PRO A 412 -0.94 -11.96 26.71
N GLY A 413 -1.75 -12.99 26.49
CA GLY A 413 -1.91 -14.14 27.39
C GLY A 413 -3.21 -14.17 28.21
N ASP A 414 -4.04 -13.12 28.15
CA ASP A 414 -5.36 -13.12 28.79
C ASP A 414 -6.33 -14.06 28.04
N SER A 415 -7.23 -14.72 28.79
CA SER A 415 -8.24 -15.66 28.28
C SER A 415 -9.66 -15.15 28.46
#